data_AF-A0A315X140-F1
#
_entry.id   AF-A0A315X140-F1
#
_cell.length_a   1.000
_cell.length_b   1.000
_cell.length_c   1.000
_cell.angle_alpha   90.00
_cell.angle_beta   90.00
_cell.angle_gamma   90.00
#
_symmetry.space_group_name_H-M   'P 1'
#
loop_
_entity.id
_entity.type
_entity.pdbx_description
1 polymer ?
#
loop_
_entity_poly.entity_id
_entity_poly.type
_entity_poly.pdbx_seq_one_letter_code
_entity_poly.pdbx_strand_id
1 'polypeptide(L)'
;MLEVKRKGGESFEALIRRFTKKTIQSGKILQAKKVRFYGKKKTKRELKESALRRNKLTNKIDYLKRLGKLDEFTLSKRGKGNKVRK
;
A
#
# COMPACT_ATOMS: atom_id res chain seq x y z
N MET A 1 15.56 10.41 8.71
CA MET A 1 16.09 10.59 7.34
C MET A 1 16.30 9.22 6.70
N LEU A 2 16.23 9.04 5.37
CA LEU A 2 16.49 7.73 4.75
C LEU A 2 17.87 7.81 4.10
N GLU A 3 18.81 7.05 4.63
CA GLU A 3 20.19 7.06 4.16
C GLU A 3 20.60 5.64 3.75
N VAL A 4 21.29 5.54 2.62
CA VAL A 4 21.88 4.29 2.14
C VAL A 4 23.31 4.58 1.75
N LYS A 5 24.25 4.11 2.56
CA LYS A 5 25.69 4.18 2.27
C LYS A 5 26.10 3.05 1.34
N ARG A 6 27.12 3.29 0.52
CA ARG A 6 27.72 2.27 -0.35
C ARG A 6 28.45 1.24 0.50
N LYS A 7 28.33 -0.04 0.14
CA LYS A 7 29.15 -1.12 0.74
C LYS A 7 30.40 -1.36 -0.11
N GLY A 8 31.51 -1.75 0.52
CA GLY A 8 32.71 -2.17 -0.21
C GLY A 8 32.40 -3.37 -1.10
N GLY A 9 32.89 -3.35 -2.34
CA GLY A 9 32.63 -4.40 -3.35
C GLY A 9 31.28 -4.32 -4.06
N GLU A 10 30.47 -3.29 -3.80
CA GLU A 10 29.17 -3.13 -4.46
C GLU A 10 29.26 -2.32 -5.77
N SER A 11 28.54 -2.76 -6.80
CA SER A 11 28.29 -1.96 -8.01
C SER A 11 27.36 -0.77 -7.72
N PHE A 12 27.47 0.30 -8.50
CA PHE A 12 26.61 1.46 -8.32
C PHE A 12 25.13 1.14 -8.53
N GLU A 13 24.80 0.25 -9.48
CA GLU A 13 23.43 -0.16 -9.75
C GLU A 13 22.79 -0.87 -8.55
N ALA A 14 23.52 -1.77 -7.89
CA ALA A 14 23.03 -2.47 -6.70
C ALA A 14 22.70 -1.49 -5.57
N LEU A 15 23.52 -0.44 -5.40
CA LEU A 15 23.25 0.63 -4.44
C LEU A 15 21.93 1.35 -4.75
N ILE A 16 21.69 1.73 -6.02
CA ILE A 16 20.46 2.38 -6.46
C ILE A 16 19.24 1.47 -6.25
N ARG A 17 19.33 0.17 -6.59
CA ARG A 17 18.24 -0.78 -6.36
C ARG A 17 17.84 -0.83 -4.89
N ARG A 18 18.81 -0.88 -3.98
CA ARG A 18 18.53 -0.83 -2.53
C ARG A 18 17.91 0.49 -2.11
N PHE A 19 18.44 1.60 -2.60
CA PHE A 19 17.91 2.93 -2.30
C PHE A 19 16.44 3.04 -2.72
N THR A 20 16.11 2.62 -3.95
CA THR A 20 14.74 2.60 -4.46
C THR A 20 13.84 1.70 -3.62
N LYS A 21 14.27 0.47 -3.32
CA LYS A 21 13.51 -0.46 -2.46
C LYS A 21 13.25 0.13 -1.08
N LYS A 22 14.29 0.66 -0.42
CA LYS A 22 14.17 1.29 0.91
C LYS A 22 13.29 2.54 0.87
N THR A 23 13.36 3.34 -0.19
CA THR A 23 12.52 4.53 -0.37
C THR A 23 11.05 4.16 -0.48
N ILE A 24 10.73 3.13 -1.28
CA ILE A 24 9.35 2.63 -1.42
C ILE A 24 8.86 2.05 -0.09
N GLN A 25 9.65 1.20 0.55
CA GLN A 25 9.30 0.58 1.84
C GLN A 25 9.12 1.60 2.96
N SER A 26 9.92 2.67 2.96
CA SER A 26 9.79 3.74 3.97
C SER A 26 8.48 4.52 3.88
N GLY A 27 7.69 4.36 2.81
CA GLY A 27 6.42 5.03 2.63
C GLY A 27 6.52 6.54 2.41
N LYS A 28 7.73 7.12 2.36
CA LYS A 28 7.95 8.56 2.20
C LYS A 28 7.34 9.13 0.93
N ILE A 29 7.42 8.39 -0.18
CA ILE A 29 6.77 8.79 -1.45
C ILE A 29 5.25 8.85 -1.28
N LEU A 30 4.65 7.88 -0.57
CA LEU A 30 3.21 7.87 -0.33
C LEU A 30 2.80 9.02 0.60
N GLN A 31 3.59 9.29 1.63
CA GLN A 31 3.34 10.41 2.53
C GLN A 31 3.44 11.74 1.78
N ALA A 32 4.48 11.95 0.97
CA ALA A 32 4.65 13.15 0.15
C ALA A 32 3.45 13.34 -0.80
N LYS A 33 2.98 12.27 -1.44
CA LYS A 33 1.76 12.32 -2.27
C LYS A 33 0.51 12.67 -1.47
N LYS A 34 0.37 12.14 -0.24
CA LYS A 34 -0.77 12.38 0.65
C LYS A 34 -0.83 13.84 1.13
N VAL A 35 0.32 14.45 1.42
CA VAL A 35 0.39 15.83 1.93
C VAL A 35 0.61 16.88 0.83
N ARG A 36 0.70 16.48 -0.44
CA ARG A 36 0.94 17.38 -1.59
C ARG A 36 -0.08 18.51 -1.69
N PHE A 37 -1.32 18.26 -1.26
CA PHE A 37 -2.42 19.23 -1.32
C PHE A 37 -3.11 19.33 0.04
N TYR A 38 -3.76 20.47 0.29
CA TYR A 38 -4.59 20.65 1.47
C TYR A 38 -5.78 19.69 1.43
N GLY A 39 -5.87 18.82 2.45
CA GLY A 39 -7.01 17.96 2.67
C GLY A 39 -7.86 18.51 3.82
N LYS A 40 -9.12 18.86 3.54
CA LYS A 40 -10.07 19.24 4.59
C LYS A 40 -10.24 18.09 5.60
N LYS A 41 -10.51 18.43 6.86
CA LYS A 41 -10.86 17.43 7.88
C LYS A 41 -12.14 16.70 7.47
N LYS A 42 -12.19 15.40 7.71
CA LYS A 42 -13.38 14.58 7.43
C LYS A 42 -14.51 14.96 8.37
N THR A 43 -15.72 15.02 7.83
CA THR A 43 -16.95 15.20 8.60
C THR A 43 -17.30 13.93 9.39
N LYS A 44 -18.16 14.05 10.41
CA LYS A 44 -18.65 12.90 11.19
C LYS A 44 -19.30 11.82 10.31
N ARG A 45 -20.05 12.25 9.28
CA ARG A 45 -20.68 11.35 8.30
C ARG A 45 -19.66 10.57 7.49
N GLU A 46 -18.66 11.23 6.91
CA GLU A 46 -17.59 10.58 6.12
C GLU A 46 -16.78 9.59 6.97
N LEU A 47 -16.53 9.91 8.25
CA LEU A 47 -15.88 9.00 9.19
C LEU A 47 -16.73 7.76 9.45
N LYS A 48 -18.04 7.92 9.69
CA LYS A 48 -18.99 6.82 9.90
C LYS A 48 -19.08 5.91 8.68
N GLU A 49 -19.24 6.48 7.49
CA GLU A 49 -19.32 5.71 6.23
C GLU A 49 -18.02 4.94 5.98
N SER A 50 -16.86 5.55 6.22
CA SER A 50 -15.57 4.88 6.11
C SER A 50 -15.41 3.72 7.12
N ALA A 51 -15.95 3.85 8.33
CA ALA A 51 -15.94 2.79 9.34
C ALA A 51 -16.86 1.63 8.94
N LEU A 52 -18.10 1.92 8.52
CA LEU A 52 -19.05 0.92 8.06
C LEU A 52 -18.50 0.14 6.85
N ARG A 53 -17.86 0.82 5.90
CA ARG A 53 -17.23 0.18 4.75
C ARG A 53 -16.11 -0.77 5.17
N ARG A 54 -15.28 -0.40 6.17
CA ARG A 54 -14.23 -1.28 6.71
C ARG A 54 -14.85 -2.53 7.32
N ASN A 55 -15.85 -2.40 8.19
CA ASN A 55 -16.52 -3.53 8.82
C ASN A 55 -17.15 -4.48 7.78
N LYS A 56 -17.85 -3.94 6.77
CA LYS A 56 -18.41 -4.74 5.68
C LYS A 56 -17.35 -5.56 4.95
N LEU A 57 -16.18 -4.97 4.68
CA LEU A 57 -15.08 -5.69 4.03
C LEU A 57 -14.46 -6.74 4.93
N THR A 58 -14.22 -6.43 6.22
CA THR A 58 -13.69 -7.41 7.18
C THR A 58 -14.62 -8.61 7.28
N ASN A 59 -15.92 -8.40 7.47
CA ASN A 59 -16.91 -9.48 7.55
C ASN A 59 -16.94 -10.33 6.27
N LYS A 60 -16.86 -9.69 5.10
CA LYS A 60 -16.79 -10.40 3.82
C LYS A 60 -15.52 -11.25 3.71
N ILE A 61 -14.38 -10.72 4.13
CA ILE A 61 -13.10 -11.43 4.13
C ILE A 61 -13.18 -12.63 5.08
N ASP A 62 -13.70 -12.45 6.29
CA ASP A 62 -13.81 -13.50 7.30
C ASP A 62 -14.75 -14.62 6.83
N TYR A 63 -15.87 -14.26 6.20
CA TYR A 63 -16.79 -15.23 5.61
C TYR A 63 -16.11 -16.05 4.50
N LEU A 64 -15.41 -15.40 3.56
CA LEU A 64 -14.71 -16.09 2.49
C LEU A 64 -13.54 -16.94 2.99
N LYS A 65 -12.87 -16.50 4.07
CA LYS A 65 -11.84 -17.28 4.75
C LYS A 65 -12.42 -18.55 5.35
N ARG A 66 -13.60 -18.47 6.00
CA ARG A 66 -14.31 -19.64 6.54
C ARG A 66 -14.72 -20.64 5.45
N LEU A 67 -15.11 -20.14 4.27
CA LEU A 67 -15.47 -20.97 3.11
C LEU A 67 -14.26 -21.53 2.34
N GLY A 68 -13.03 -21.15 2.68
CA GLY A 68 -11.84 -21.49 1.89
C GLY A 68 -11.73 -20.77 0.53
N LYS A 69 -12.62 -19.81 0.23
CA LYS A 69 -12.67 -19.05 -1.05
C LYS A 69 -11.92 -17.72 -0.99
N LEU A 70 -10.93 -17.59 -0.12
CA LEU A 70 -10.20 -16.33 0.05
C LEU A 70 -9.45 -15.93 -1.24
N ASP A 71 -8.97 -16.91 -2.01
CA ASP A 71 -8.26 -16.67 -3.27
C ASP A 71 -9.09 -15.87 -4.26
N GLU A 72 -10.39 -16.14 -4.39
CA GLU A 72 -11.29 -15.42 -5.30
C GLU A 72 -11.38 -13.91 -4.95
N PHE A 73 -11.38 -13.58 -3.66
CA PHE A 73 -11.35 -12.19 -3.20
C PHE A 73 -10.00 -11.51 -3.48
N THR A 74 -8.88 -12.22 -3.26
CA THR A 74 -7.55 -11.67 -3.49
C THR A 74 -7.23 -11.52 -4.99
N LEU A 75 -7.71 -12.43 -5.84
CA LEU A 75 -7.63 -12.38 -7.30
C LEU A 75 -8.39 -11.16 -7.87
N SER A 76 -9.62 -10.93 -7.39
CA SER A 76 -10.43 -9.75 -7.76
C SER A 76 -9.71 -8.43 -7.44
N LYS A 77 -9.00 -8.36 -6.30
CA LYS A 77 -8.22 -7.18 -5.89
C LYS A 77 -6.92 -7.01 -6.69
N ARG A 78 -6.21 -8.10 -6.99
CA ARG A 78 -4.95 -8.07 -7.77
C ARG A 78 -5.16 -7.61 -9.21
N GLY A 79 -6.30 -7.95 -9.83
CA GLY A 79 -6.61 -7.64 -11.22
C GLY A 79 -6.81 -6.15 -11.56
N LYS A 80 -7.01 -5.27 -10.57
CA LYS A 80 -7.23 -3.82 -10.79
C LYS A 80 -6.01 -2.92 -10.55
N GLY A 81 -4.88 -3.47 -10.08
CA GLY A 81 -3.68 -2.69 -9.71
C GLY A 81 -2.37 -3.09 -10.40
N ASN A 82 -2.28 -4.30 -10.95
CA ASN A 82 -1.00 -4.86 -11.44
C ASN A 82 -0.91 -5.07 -12.97
N LYS A 83 -1.82 -4.51 -13.78
CA LYS A 83 -1.68 -4.54 -15.26
C LYS A 83 -0.59 -3.60 -15.83
N VAL A 84 0.18 -2.90 -15.00
CA VAL A 84 1.19 -1.91 -15.45
C VAL A 84 2.63 -2.29 -15.05
N ARG A 85 2.88 -3.57 -14.76
CA ARG A 85 4.26 -4.05 -14.53
C ARG A 85 4.46 -5.36 -15.28
N LYS A 86 4.63 -5.23 -16.59
CA LYS A 86 5.47 -6.15 -17.36
C LYS A 86 6.92 -5.93 -16.94
#